data_AF-A0A7S0RHY8-F1
#
_entry.id   AF-A0A7S0RHY8-F1
#
_cell.length_a   1.000
_cell.length_b   1.000
_cell.length_c   1.000
_cell.angle_alpha   90.00
_cell.angle_beta   90.00
_cell.angle_gamma   90.00
#
_symmetry.space_group_name_H-M   'P 1'
#
loop_
_entity.id
_entity.type
_entity.pdbx_description
1 polymer ?
#
loop_
_entity_poly.entity_id
_entity_poly.type
_entity_poly.pdbx_seq_one_letter_code
_entity_poly.pdbx_strand_id
1 'polypeptide(L)'
;MTMGKTRSWQALLLIAASLVPVIYGHATLNFPRSRNWIARWDTNPPDHYCPHCGQGKGGQPGVCGDPFQDGPPFNYFTDKGYYGIRTPDLTEGQVITTEVEISTNHGGRVSFAVCPLPASQATQACFNAPQNRLRRVDSNPLYNNKLYYYMKPTDTVIRTQWRLPEGVSCENGCLFQWWWLGYQHCYIPCEDTATDDVAGECGTNLLNPSVSRCANGYLSTEQFFNCADV
;
A
#
# COMPACT_ATOMS: atom_id res chain seq x y z
N MET A 1 11.15 -63.21 6.44
CA MET A 1 10.11 -62.15 6.42
C MET A 1 10.60 -61.00 7.28
N THR A 2 11.13 -59.94 6.68
CA THR A 2 11.61 -58.74 7.39
C THR A 2 10.90 -57.53 6.79
N MET A 3 9.87 -57.03 7.50
CA MET A 3 9.14 -55.81 7.15
C MET A 3 10.05 -54.60 7.37
N GLY A 4 10.36 -53.88 6.29
CA GLY A 4 11.12 -52.63 6.32
C GLY A 4 10.29 -51.49 6.94
N LYS A 5 10.78 -50.94 8.06
CA LYS A 5 10.32 -49.69 8.66
C LYS A 5 11.01 -48.51 7.95
N THR A 6 10.44 -48.01 6.85
CA THR A 6 10.97 -46.82 6.15
C THR A 6 9.93 -45.73 5.87
N ARG A 7 8.80 -45.71 6.59
CA ARG A 7 7.68 -44.78 6.32
C ARG A 7 7.52 -43.59 7.28
N SER A 8 8.39 -43.40 8.27
CA SER A 8 8.18 -42.38 9.32
C SER A 8 8.90 -41.05 9.10
N TRP A 9 9.91 -40.97 8.23
CA TRP A 9 10.71 -39.74 8.05
C TRP A 9 10.13 -38.79 6.99
N GLN A 10 9.41 -39.32 6.00
CA GLN A 10 8.81 -38.52 4.92
C GLN A 10 7.62 -37.66 5.42
N ALA A 11 6.88 -38.14 6.42
CA ALA A 11 5.76 -37.38 6.99
C ALA A 11 6.21 -36.17 7.82
N LEU A 12 7.36 -36.25 8.49
CA LEU A 12 7.92 -35.14 9.29
C LEU A 12 8.45 -33.99 8.41
N LEU A 13 9.02 -34.29 7.24
CA LEU A 13 9.49 -33.28 6.28
C LEU A 13 8.34 -32.50 5.62
N LEU A 14 7.19 -33.14 5.38
CA LEU A 14 6.02 -32.47 4.79
C LEU A 14 5.32 -31.52 5.78
N ILE A 15 5.32 -31.83 7.08
CA ILE A 15 4.73 -30.97 8.13
C ILE A 15 5.60 -29.73 8.38
N ALA A 16 6.93 -29.86 8.28
CA ALA A 16 7.84 -28.72 8.41
C ALA A 16 7.73 -27.73 7.23
N ALA A 17 7.44 -28.22 6.01
CA ALA A 17 7.27 -27.38 4.83
C ALA A 17 5.95 -26.58 4.80
N SER A 18 4.94 -26.96 5.59
CA SER A 18 3.67 -26.24 5.69
C SER A 18 3.66 -25.09 6.70
N LEU A 19 4.76 -24.86 7.42
CA LEU A 19 4.91 -23.81 8.42
C LEU A 19 5.66 -22.59 7.88
N VAL A 20 5.50 -22.24 6.60
CA VAL A 20 6.02 -20.96 6.10
C VAL A 20 5.17 -19.86 6.75
N PRO A 21 5.72 -19.04 7.67
CA PRO A 21 4.95 -17.93 8.20
C PRO A 21 4.56 -17.03 7.03
N VAL A 22 3.26 -16.73 6.93
CA VAL A 22 2.80 -15.64 6.06
C VAL A 22 3.31 -14.36 6.71
N ILE A 23 4.51 -13.95 6.32
CA ILE A 23 5.05 -12.66 6.72
C ILE A 23 4.26 -11.65 5.91
N TYR A 24 3.49 -10.82 6.58
CA TYR A 24 2.76 -9.74 5.93
C TYR A 24 3.67 -8.55 5.69
N GLY A 25 3.38 -7.80 4.64
CA GLY A 25 4.01 -6.53 4.35
C GLY A 25 3.70 -5.56 5.48
N HIS A 26 4.58 -4.59 5.68
CA HIS A 26 4.34 -3.60 6.71
C HIS A 26 4.93 -2.26 6.27
N ALA A 27 4.06 -1.27 6.13
CA ALA A 27 4.45 0.08 5.78
C ALA A 27 3.38 1.10 6.18
N THR A 28 3.80 2.35 6.37
CA THR A 28 2.96 3.46 6.81
C THR A 28 3.25 4.70 5.97
N LEU A 29 2.19 5.41 5.59
CA LEU A 29 2.29 6.74 4.98
C LEU A 29 2.58 7.80 6.07
N ASN A 30 3.79 8.35 6.06
CA ASN A 30 4.22 9.37 7.00
C ASN A 30 3.88 10.79 6.51
N PHE A 31 3.98 11.04 5.20
CA PHE A 31 3.57 12.31 4.61
C PHE A 31 2.84 12.13 3.27
N PRO A 32 1.65 12.75 3.09
CA PRO A 32 0.82 13.43 4.10
C PRO A 32 0.50 12.53 5.31
N ARG A 33 0.37 13.10 6.52
CA ARG A 33 0.24 12.29 7.75
C ARG A 33 -1.05 11.46 7.69
N SER A 34 -0.91 10.14 7.63
CA SER A 34 -2.09 9.28 7.57
C SER A 34 -2.78 9.14 8.93
N ARG A 35 -4.05 8.73 8.94
CA ARG A 35 -4.84 8.57 10.17
C ARG A 35 -4.25 7.52 11.12
N ASN A 36 -3.75 6.42 10.58
CA ASN A 36 -3.02 5.40 11.34
C ASN A 36 -1.69 5.93 11.89
N TRP A 37 -1.01 6.84 11.17
CA TRP A 37 0.16 7.54 11.69
C TRP A 37 -0.22 8.43 12.88
N ILE A 38 -1.24 9.27 12.72
CA ILE A 38 -1.76 10.15 13.77
C ILE A 38 -2.16 9.35 15.02
N ALA A 39 -2.89 8.26 14.86
CA ALA A 39 -3.30 7.37 15.95
C ALA A 39 -2.15 6.74 16.73
N ARG A 40 -0.97 6.64 16.11
CA ARG A 40 0.23 6.12 16.74
C ARG A 40 1.02 7.22 17.45
N TRP A 41 1.18 8.38 16.82
CA TRP A 41 2.20 9.36 17.21
C TRP A 41 1.65 10.70 17.71
N ASP A 42 0.42 11.06 17.37
CA ASP A 42 -0.21 12.34 17.76
C ASP A 42 -1.22 12.18 18.91
N THR A 43 -1.37 10.98 19.47
CA THR A 43 -2.24 10.70 20.63
C THR A 43 -1.43 10.24 21.84
N ASN A 44 -1.91 10.56 23.04
CA ASN A 44 -1.25 10.18 24.29
C ASN A 44 -2.28 9.69 25.34
N PRO A 45 -2.29 8.39 25.70
CA PRO A 45 -1.43 7.33 25.17
C PRO A 45 -1.69 7.06 23.67
N PRO A 46 -0.78 6.38 22.96
CA PRO A 46 -1.04 5.94 21.58
C PRO A 46 -2.30 5.10 21.52
N ASP A 47 -3.22 5.47 20.62
CA ASP A 47 -4.45 4.71 20.41
C ASP A 47 -4.17 3.43 19.64
N HIS A 48 -3.21 3.46 18.72
CA HIS A 48 -2.81 2.33 17.90
C HIS A 48 -1.31 2.02 17.98
N TYR A 49 -0.95 0.74 17.89
CA TYR A 49 0.44 0.28 18.08
C TYR A 49 1.06 -0.33 16.82
N CYS A 50 0.27 -0.72 15.81
CA CYS A 50 0.77 -1.22 14.53
C CYS A 50 0.26 -0.40 13.33
N PRO A 51 0.67 0.87 13.18
CA PRO A 51 0.22 1.69 12.05
C PRO A 51 0.61 1.11 10.68
N HIS A 52 1.53 0.15 10.63
CA HIS A 52 2.02 -0.51 9.43
C HIS A 52 1.21 -1.76 9.02
N CYS A 53 0.21 -2.14 9.82
CA CYS A 53 -0.57 -3.38 9.67
C CYS A 53 -1.87 -3.24 8.82
N GLY A 54 -2.01 -2.17 8.03
CA GLY A 54 -3.26 -1.79 7.35
C GLY A 54 -3.58 -2.56 6.07
N GLN A 55 -3.78 -3.88 6.16
CA GLN A 55 -4.03 -4.77 5.01
C GLN A 55 -5.27 -5.68 5.13
N GLY A 56 -6.36 -5.18 5.73
CA GLY A 56 -7.63 -5.90 5.72
C GLY A 56 -7.64 -7.23 6.46
N LYS A 57 -6.71 -7.43 7.41
CA LYS A 57 -6.56 -8.68 8.20
C LYS A 57 -6.50 -9.96 7.36
N GLY A 58 -5.83 -9.88 6.20
CA GLY A 58 -5.66 -11.01 5.27
C GLY A 58 -6.76 -11.12 4.21
N GLY A 59 -7.76 -10.24 4.25
CA GLY A 59 -8.71 -10.01 3.17
C GLY A 59 -8.39 -8.75 2.37
N GLN A 60 -9.28 -8.39 1.44
CA GLN A 60 -9.18 -7.10 0.76
C GLN A 60 -9.43 -5.97 1.78
N PRO A 61 -8.52 -5.00 1.91
CA PRO A 61 -8.73 -3.90 2.84
C PRO A 61 -9.85 -2.97 2.37
N GLY A 62 -10.48 -2.32 3.33
CA GLY A 62 -11.32 -1.15 3.10
C GLY A 62 -10.50 0.05 2.62
N VAL A 63 -11.21 1.15 2.35
CA VAL A 63 -10.65 2.35 1.70
C VAL A 63 -9.42 2.90 2.41
N CYS A 64 -9.31 2.77 3.73
CA CYS A 64 -8.17 3.26 4.50
C CYS A 64 -7.37 2.16 5.21
N GLY A 65 -7.46 0.92 4.72
CA GLY A 65 -6.67 -0.22 5.20
C GLY A 65 -7.39 -1.11 6.22
N ASP A 66 -8.58 -0.70 6.66
CA ASP A 66 -9.37 -1.40 7.66
C ASP A 66 -9.89 -2.77 7.16
N PRO A 67 -10.06 -3.77 8.03
CA PRO A 67 -9.53 -3.82 9.39
C PRO A 67 -8.01 -3.99 9.39
N PHE A 68 -7.34 -3.38 10.37
CA PHE A 68 -5.92 -3.59 10.62
C PHE A 68 -5.68 -4.99 11.23
N GLN A 69 -4.48 -5.53 11.06
CA GLN A 69 -4.17 -6.89 11.56
C GLN A 69 -4.19 -6.95 13.09
N ASP A 70 -3.70 -5.90 13.75
CA ASP A 70 -3.53 -5.82 15.19
C ASP A 70 -4.35 -4.67 15.80
N GLY A 71 -4.71 -4.82 17.07
CA GLY A 71 -5.27 -3.74 17.89
C GLY A 71 -6.80 -3.59 17.82
N PRO A 72 -7.39 -2.73 18.65
CA PRO A 72 -8.84 -2.52 18.69
C PRO A 72 -9.37 -2.06 17.32
N PRO A 73 -10.65 -2.32 17.00
CA PRO A 73 -11.21 -2.07 15.67
C PRO A 73 -11.48 -0.58 15.47
N PHE A 74 -10.43 0.23 15.38
CA PHE A 74 -10.58 1.58 14.84
C PHE A 74 -10.88 1.45 13.36
N ASN A 75 -11.93 2.12 12.94
CA ASN A 75 -12.24 2.31 11.54
C ASN A 75 -11.67 3.66 11.16
N TYR A 76 -10.47 3.68 10.60
CA TYR A 76 -9.83 4.93 10.17
C TYR A 76 -10.62 5.60 9.05
N PHE A 77 -11.55 4.92 8.40
CA PHE A 77 -12.46 5.49 7.42
C PHE A 77 -13.72 6.15 8.01
N THR A 78 -14.22 5.75 9.21
CA THR A 78 -15.39 6.39 9.86
C THR A 78 -15.19 7.03 11.25
N ASP A 79 -14.07 6.81 11.95
CA ASP A 79 -13.90 7.21 13.36
C ASP A 79 -13.51 8.66 13.58
N LYS A 80 -14.36 9.38 14.32
CA LYS A 80 -14.40 10.85 14.38
C LYS A 80 -13.17 11.56 14.99
N GLY A 81 -12.16 10.81 15.45
CA GLY A 81 -10.95 11.37 16.09
C GLY A 81 -9.77 11.63 15.16
N TYR A 82 -9.74 11.01 13.97
CA TYR A 82 -8.63 11.17 13.02
C TYR A 82 -9.01 11.94 11.74
N TYR A 83 -10.28 12.34 11.57
CA TYR A 83 -10.64 13.32 10.53
C TYR A 83 -10.11 14.70 10.88
N GLY A 84 -9.70 15.45 9.86
CA GLY A 84 -9.48 16.89 9.98
C GLY A 84 -8.19 17.32 10.67
N ILE A 85 -7.32 16.37 11.09
CA ILE A 85 -5.92 16.68 11.40
C ILE A 85 -5.20 16.79 10.05
N ARG A 86 -5.34 17.98 9.45
CA ARG A 86 -4.87 18.20 8.09
C ARG A 86 -3.36 18.33 8.05
N THR A 87 -2.80 17.77 6.99
CA THR A 87 -1.49 18.18 6.50
C THR A 87 -1.60 19.63 5.99
N PRO A 88 -0.52 20.44 5.94
CA PRO A 88 -0.61 21.80 5.40
C PRO A 88 -1.36 21.87 4.06
N ASP A 89 -2.10 22.96 3.85
CA ASP A 89 -2.91 23.14 2.65
C ASP A 89 -2.11 22.88 1.38
N LEU A 90 -2.65 22.00 0.54
CA LEU A 90 -2.07 21.62 -0.74
C LEU A 90 -2.86 22.27 -1.88
N THR A 91 -2.14 22.70 -2.92
CA THR A 91 -2.76 23.29 -4.11
C THR A 91 -2.79 22.27 -5.25
N GLU A 92 -3.88 22.21 -6.02
CA GLU A 92 -3.92 21.40 -7.24
C GLU A 92 -2.72 21.71 -8.17
N GLY A 93 -2.19 20.70 -8.86
CA GLY A 93 -0.98 20.84 -9.68
C GLY A 93 0.34 21.00 -8.91
N GLN A 94 0.30 21.21 -7.58
CA GLN A 94 1.51 21.28 -6.74
C GLN A 94 2.28 19.96 -6.79
N VAL A 95 3.61 20.08 -6.79
CA VAL A 95 4.50 18.93 -6.58
C VAL A 95 4.77 18.79 -5.09
N ILE A 96 4.44 17.63 -4.54
CA ILE A 96 4.70 17.27 -3.14
C ILE A 96 5.72 16.14 -3.06
N THR A 97 6.47 16.06 -1.96
CA THR A 97 7.30 14.88 -1.66
C THR A 97 6.54 14.01 -0.67
N THR A 98 6.09 12.83 -1.09
CA THR A 98 5.48 11.86 -0.17
C THR A 98 6.57 11.11 0.58
N GLU A 99 6.25 10.66 1.79
CA GLU A 99 7.12 9.81 2.60
C GLU A 99 6.36 8.57 3.06
N VAL A 100 6.86 7.40 2.68
CA VAL A 100 6.35 6.10 3.13
C VAL A 100 7.47 5.37 3.85
N GLU A 101 7.22 4.95 5.08
CA GLU A 101 8.13 4.11 5.85
C GLU A 101 7.75 2.64 5.72
N ILE A 102 8.74 1.77 5.52
CA ILE A 102 8.55 0.35 5.27
C ILE A 102 9.35 -0.43 6.31
N SER A 103 8.66 -1.20 7.14
CA SER A 103 9.31 -2.09 8.10
C SER A 103 9.49 -3.51 7.54
N THR A 104 8.60 -3.96 6.66
CA THR A 104 8.72 -5.25 5.97
C THR A 104 8.41 -5.06 4.48
N ASN A 105 9.46 -5.09 3.65
CA ASN A 105 9.35 -4.83 2.21
C ASN A 105 9.12 -6.11 1.41
N HIS A 106 7.96 -6.18 0.76
CA HIS A 106 7.54 -7.31 -0.08
C HIS A 106 7.59 -7.02 -1.57
N GLY A 107 8.23 -5.91 -1.95
CA GLY A 107 8.30 -5.46 -3.32
C GLY A 107 6.95 -5.02 -3.84
N GLY A 108 6.78 -5.12 -5.15
CA GLY A 108 5.56 -4.67 -5.81
C GLY A 108 5.59 -3.18 -6.08
N ARG A 109 4.42 -2.53 -6.03
CA ARG A 109 4.26 -1.15 -6.48
C ARG A 109 3.35 -0.34 -5.60
N VAL A 110 3.62 0.96 -5.54
CA VAL A 110 2.80 1.94 -4.82
C VAL A 110 2.27 3.00 -5.78
N SER A 111 1.12 3.58 -5.45
CA SER A 111 0.61 4.79 -6.08
C SER A 111 -0.13 5.67 -5.06
N PHE A 112 -0.48 6.86 -5.52
CA PHE A 112 -1.17 7.86 -4.73
C PHE A 112 -2.35 8.43 -5.50
N ALA A 113 -3.43 8.73 -4.79
CA ALA A 113 -4.62 9.36 -5.33
C ALA A 113 -5.26 10.29 -4.30
N VAL A 114 -6.09 11.22 -4.77
CA VAL A 114 -6.86 12.14 -3.93
C VAL A 114 -8.33 12.08 -4.31
N CYS A 115 -9.20 11.89 -3.33
CA CYS A 115 -10.65 11.87 -3.53
C CYS A 115 -11.24 13.19 -3.01
N PRO A 116 -11.93 13.97 -3.86
CA PRO A 116 -12.57 15.23 -3.45
C PRO A 116 -13.92 15.05 -2.74
N LEU A 117 -14.30 13.80 -2.45
CA LEU A 117 -15.49 13.53 -1.66
C LEU A 117 -15.17 13.65 -0.16
N PRO A 118 -16.15 14.06 0.68
CA PRO A 118 -16.02 13.94 2.12
C PRO A 118 -15.62 12.52 2.50
N ALA A 119 -14.81 12.37 3.55
CA ALA A 119 -14.28 11.07 3.94
C ALA A 119 -15.38 10.01 4.14
N SER A 120 -16.54 10.38 4.70
CA SER A 120 -17.69 9.49 4.87
C SER A 120 -18.34 8.98 3.58
N GLN A 121 -18.02 9.58 2.44
CA GLN A 121 -18.55 9.26 1.11
C GLN A 121 -17.48 8.77 0.14
N ALA A 122 -16.20 8.81 0.53
CA ALA A 122 -15.11 8.37 -0.32
C ALA A 122 -15.23 6.87 -0.61
N THR A 123 -15.00 6.49 -1.86
CA THR A 123 -15.05 5.08 -2.29
C THR A 123 -13.77 4.74 -3.01
N GLN A 124 -13.43 3.45 -3.10
CA GLN A 124 -12.28 3.04 -3.91
C GLN A 124 -12.43 3.45 -5.38
N ALA A 125 -13.66 3.54 -5.90
CA ALA A 125 -13.94 4.06 -7.24
C ALA A 125 -13.52 5.52 -7.42
N CYS A 126 -13.67 6.35 -6.37
CA CYS A 126 -13.19 7.73 -6.37
C CYS A 126 -11.68 7.79 -6.56
N PHE A 127 -10.91 7.03 -5.78
CA PHE A 127 -9.44 6.98 -5.89
C PHE A 127 -8.97 6.36 -7.21
N ASN A 128 -9.72 5.38 -7.72
CA ASN A 128 -9.40 4.71 -8.97
C ASN A 128 -9.70 5.58 -10.20
N ALA A 129 -10.47 6.66 -10.07
CA ALA A 129 -10.80 7.54 -11.18
C ALA A 129 -9.53 8.19 -11.74
N PRO A 130 -9.25 8.13 -13.06
CA PRO A 130 -7.98 8.61 -13.63
C PRO A 130 -7.61 10.04 -13.27
N GLN A 131 -8.61 10.94 -13.19
CA GLN A 131 -8.42 12.36 -12.84
C GLN A 131 -8.00 12.59 -11.39
N ASN A 132 -8.17 11.60 -10.51
CA ASN A 132 -7.87 11.70 -9.08
C ASN A 132 -6.48 11.15 -8.74
N ARG A 133 -5.77 10.58 -9.72
CA ARG A 133 -4.48 9.92 -9.53
C ARG A 133 -3.32 10.90 -9.65
N LEU A 134 -2.36 10.79 -8.73
CA LEU A 134 -1.14 11.58 -8.78
C LEU A 134 -0.16 11.00 -9.82
N ARG A 135 0.67 11.87 -10.38
CA ARG A 135 1.73 11.49 -11.34
C ARG A 135 3.11 11.74 -10.75
N ARG A 136 4.04 10.81 -10.92
CA ARG A 136 5.42 10.97 -10.49
C ARG A 136 6.06 12.16 -11.19
N VAL A 137 6.85 12.93 -10.44
CA VAL A 137 7.71 13.98 -10.97
C VAL A 137 9.14 13.53 -10.75
N ASP A 138 9.88 13.35 -11.85
CA ASP A 138 11.25 12.87 -11.79
C ASP A 138 12.07 13.49 -12.92
N SER A 139 13.35 13.74 -12.67
CA SER A 139 14.29 14.20 -13.69
C SER A 139 14.59 13.12 -14.73
N ASN A 140 14.49 11.84 -14.34
CA ASN A 140 14.67 10.71 -15.24
C ASN A 140 13.36 10.45 -16.02
N PRO A 141 13.36 10.56 -17.36
CA PRO A 141 12.17 10.32 -18.18
C PRO A 141 11.56 8.92 -18.02
N LEU A 142 12.35 7.93 -17.58
CA LEU A 142 11.88 6.58 -17.29
C LEU A 142 10.82 6.55 -16.16
N TYR A 143 10.97 7.46 -15.20
CA TYR A 143 10.15 7.54 -13.99
C TYR A 143 9.15 8.68 -14.01
N ASN A 144 9.43 9.72 -14.79
CA ASN A 144 8.58 10.89 -14.87
C ASN A 144 7.21 10.55 -15.47
N ASN A 145 6.15 11.17 -14.95
CA ASN A 145 4.75 11.00 -15.35
C ASN A 145 4.19 9.57 -15.17
N LYS A 146 4.91 8.70 -14.45
CA LYS A 146 4.42 7.35 -14.12
C LYS A 146 3.42 7.39 -12.97
N LEU A 147 2.50 6.45 -12.96
CA LEU A 147 1.53 6.29 -11.87
C LEU A 147 2.13 5.49 -10.71
N TYR A 148 3.05 4.58 -11.04
CA TYR A 148 3.58 3.63 -10.09
C TYR A 148 5.05 3.92 -9.74
N TYR A 149 5.36 3.73 -8.47
CA TYR A 149 6.72 3.51 -8.00
C TYR A 149 6.87 2.03 -7.64
N TYR A 150 7.88 1.36 -8.19
CA TYR A 150 8.18 -0.04 -7.88
C TYR A 150 9.20 -0.11 -6.76
N MET A 151 8.84 -0.80 -5.68
CA MET A 151 9.67 -0.91 -4.49
C MET A 151 11.00 -1.60 -4.79
N LYS A 152 12.08 -1.00 -4.32
CA LYS A 152 13.45 -1.51 -4.46
C LYS A 152 13.84 -2.35 -3.25
N PRO A 153 14.78 -3.30 -3.40
CA PRO A 153 15.23 -4.13 -2.29
C PRO A 153 15.77 -3.36 -1.08
N THR A 154 16.31 -2.17 -1.30
CA THR A 154 16.90 -1.33 -0.25
C THR A 154 15.91 -0.32 0.35
N ASP A 155 14.66 -0.29 -0.12
CA ASP A 155 13.69 0.69 0.37
C ASP A 155 13.27 0.34 1.80
N THR A 156 13.59 1.28 2.70
CA THR A 156 13.13 1.34 4.10
C THR A 156 12.35 2.63 4.35
N VAL A 157 12.68 3.70 3.62
CA VAL A 157 11.88 4.93 3.52
C VAL A 157 11.86 5.37 2.06
N ILE A 158 10.67 5.46 1.47
CA ILE A 158 10.47 5.96 0.11
C ILE A 158 10.12 7.44 0.18
N ARG A 159 11.00 8.30 -0.35
CA ARG A 159 10.73 9.73 -0.56
C ARG A 159 10.68 10.02 -2.05
N THR A 160 9.50 10.32 -2.57
CA THR A 160 9.27 10.50 -4.01
C THR A 160 8.41 11.71 -4.29
N GLN A 161 8.65 12.37 -5.42
CA GLN A 161 7.90 13.57 -5.81
C GLN A 161 6.70 13.21 -6.67
N TRP A 162 5.56 13.82 -6.37
CA TRP A 162 4.28 13.57 -7.03
C TRP A 162 3.55 14.88 -7.28
N ARG A 163 2.97 15.01 -8.47
CA ARG A 163 2.10 16.12 -8.85
C ARG A 163 0.67 15.79 -8.45
N LEU A 164 0.05 16.69 -7.69
CA LEU A 164 -1.38 16.67 -7.41
C LEU A 164 -2.18 16.89 -8.71
N PRO A 165 -3.29 16.18 -8.91
CA PRO A 165 -4.08 16.35 -10.12
C PRO A 165 -4.62 17.79 -10.23
N GLU A 166 -4.54 18.34 -11.43
CA GLU A 166 -5.16 19.63 -11.77
C GLU A 166 -6.68 19.45 -11.92
N GLY A 167 -7.46 20.44 -11.49
CA GLY A 167 -8.92 20.41 -11.54
C GLY A 167 -9.57 19.60 -10.42
N VAL A 168 -8.81 19.19 -9.39
CA VAL A 168 -9.33 18.46 -8.22
C VAL A 168 -9.14 19.33 -6.98
N SER A 169 -10.25 19.87 -6.49
CA SER A 169 -10.30 20.72 -5.31
C SER A 169 -11.50 20.37 -4.43
N CYS A 170 -11.37 20.66 -3.13
CA CYS A 170 -12.26 20.18 -2.08
C CYS A 170 -12.25 21.20 -0.92
N GLU A 171 -13.25 22.07 -0.89
CA GLU A 171 -13.37 23.14 0.11
C GLU A 171 -13.34 22.61 1.56
N ASN A 172 -13.94 21.43 1.76
CA ASN A 172 -14.02 20.78 3.08
C ASN A 172 -12.90 19.76 3.34
N GLY A 173 -11.81 19.84 2.58
CA GLY A 173 -10.69 18.90 2.62
C GLY A 173 -10.93 17.67 1.76
N CYS A 174 -9.83 17.12 1.25
CA CYS A 174 -9.80 15.91 0.46
C CYS A 174 -9.32 14.74 1.31
N LEU A 175 -9.62 13.53 0.84
CA LEU A 175 -8.98 12.33 1.35
C LEU A 175 -7.86 11.92 0.39
N PHE A 176 -6.64 11.88 0.88
CA PHE A 176 -5.47 11.37 0.15
C PHE A 176 -5.30 9.89 0.47
N GLN A 177 -5.09 9.05 -0.53
CA GLN A 177 -4.86 7.61 -0.35
C GLN A 177 -3.49 7.22 -0.90
N TRP A 178 -2.72 6.54 -0.07
CA TRP A 178 -1.60 5.71 -0.50
C TRP A 178 -2.09 4.28 -0.67
N TRP A 179 -1.79 3.68 -1.82
CA TRP A 179 -2.01 2.27 -2.09
C TRP A 179 -0.68 1.57 -2.31
N TRP A 180 -0.48 0.43 -1.65
CA TRP A 180 0.60 -0.49 -1.93
C TRP A 180 0.05 -1.86 -2.28
N LEU A 181 0.50 -2.38 -3.42
CA LEU A 181 0.28 -3.75 -3.85
C LEU A 181 1.59 -4.52 -3.69
N GLY A 182 1.67 -5.39 -2.69
CA GLY A 182 2.85 -6.23 -2.41
C GLY A 182 2.95 -7.38 -3.42
N TYR A 183 4.16 -7.88 -3.71
CA TYR A 183 4.40 -8.99 -4.65
C TYR A 183 5.08 -10.20 -3.98
N GLN A 184 4.86 -10.42 -2.68
CA GLN A 184 5.49 -11.50 -1.91
C GLN A 184 5.16 -12.90 -2.43
N HIS A 185 3.96 -13.12 -2.97
CA HIS A 185 3.54 -14.41 -3.52
C HIS A 185 3.54 -14.44 -5.05
N CYS A 186 3.16 -13.33 -5.67
CA CYS A 186 3.01 -13.23 -7.11
C CYS A 186 3.10 -11.78 -7.59
N TYR A 187 3.39 -11.58 -8.87
CA TYR A 187 3.42 -10.25 -9.50
C TYR A 187 2.22 -10.02 -10.43
N ILE A 188 1.89 -8.74 -10.64
CA ILE A 188 0.96 -8.31 -11.70
C ILE A 188 1.76 -7.91 -12.95
N PRO A 189 1.34 -8.33 -14.16
CA PRO A 189 1.96 -7.90 -15.41
C PRO A 189 1.91 -6.38 -15.58
N CYS A 190 2.73 -5.85 -16.47
CA CYS A 190 2.58 -4.49 -16.94
C CYS A 190 1.17 -4.30 -17.56
N GLU A 191 0.63 -3.10 -17.44
CA GLU A 191 -0.56 -2.67 -18.17
C GLU A 191 -0.27 -2.63 -19.68
N ASP A 192 -1.28 -2.87 -20.51
CA ASP A 192 -1.12 -3.12 -21.95
C ASP A 192 -0.43 -1.96 -22.71
N THR A 193 -0.63 -0.72 -22.26
CA THR A 193 0.01 0.46 -22.84
C THR A 193 1.33 0.83 -22.15
N ALA A 194 1.62 0.24 -20.98
CA ALA A 194 2.75 0.53 -20.09
C ALA A 194 3.02 2.03 -19.85
N THR A 195 2.03 2.90 -20.08
CA THR A 195 2.18 4.36 -19.93
C THR A 195 2.37 4.72 -18.48
N ASP A 196 1.65 4.01 -17.60
CA ASP A 196 1.58 4.24 -16.17
C ASP A 196 2.67 3.46 -15.41
N ASP A 197 3.23 2.43 -16.05
CA ASP A 197 4.28 1.56 -15.52
C ASP A 197 5.70 2.03 -15.88
N VAL A 198 6.68 1.51 -15.15
CA VAL A 198 8.10 1.73 -15.39
C VAL A 198 8.67 0.53 -16.16
N ALA A 199 9.21 0.78 -17.35
CA ALA A 199 9.81 -0.25 -18.18
C ALA A 199 11.00 -0.91 -17.45
N GLY A 200 11.04 -2.25 -17.46
CA GLY A 200 12.04 -3.04 -16.75
C GLY A 200 11.78 -3.25 -15.26
N GLU A 201 10.76 -2.58 -14.69
CA GLU A 201 10.37 -2.77 -13.29
C GLU A 201 8.98 -3.39 -13.13
N CYS A 202 8.09 -3.19 -14.12
CA CYS A 202 6.80 -3.83 -14.18
C CYS A 202 6.89 -5.31 -14.58
N GLY A 203 5.86 -6.10 -14.21
CA GLY A 203 5.79 -7.52 -14.57
C GLY A 203 6.81 -8.40 -13.86
N THR A 204 7.41 -7.94 -12.77
CA THR A 204 8.32 -8.72 -11.92
C THR A 204 8.27 -8.21 -10.48
N ASN A 205 8.78 -9.00 -9.53
CA ASN A 205 9.12 -8.52 -8.21
C ASN A 205 10.62 -8.25 -8.15
N LEU A 206 11.00 -6.98 -7.95
CA LEU A 206 12.40 -6.54 -7.88
C LEU A 206 13.16 -7.12 -6.68
N LEU A 207 12.46 -7.59 -5.64
CA LEU A 207 13.04 -8.24 -4.46
C LEU A 207 13.19 -9.75 -4.65
N ASN A 208 12.21 -10.37 -5.30
CA ASN A 208 12.20 -11.81 -5.54
C ASN A 208 11.70 -12.12 -6.96
N PRO A 209 12.58 -12.14 -7.96
CA PRO A 209 12.20 -12.42 -9.35
C PRO A 209 11.63 -13.83 -9.59
N SER A 210 11.70 -14.73 -8.60
CA SER A 210 11.22 -16.12 -8.71
C SER A 210 9.72 -16.28 -8.50
N VAL A 211 9.02 -15.24 -8.01
CA VAL A 211 7.56 -15.31 -7.84
C VAL A 211 6.86 -15.36 -9.20
N SER A 212 5.77 -16.12 -9.28
CA SER A 212 5.00 -16.26 -10.53
C SER A 212 4.00 -15.13 -10.71
N ARG A 213 3.38 -15.04 -11.89
CA ARG A 213 2.25 -14.14 -12.14
C ARG A 213 1.05 -14.51 -11.25
N CYS A 214 0.32 -13.50 -10.76
CA CYS A 214 -0.90 -13.71 -9.98
C CYS A 214 -2.03 -14.32 -10.81
N ALA A 215 -2.67 -15.37 -10.29
CA ALA A 215 -3.77 -16.07 -10.96
C ALA A 215 -5.09 -15.26 -10.96
N ASN A 216 -5.41 -14.57 -9.86
CA ASN A 216 -6.66 -13.81 -9.68
C ASN A 216 -6.40 -12.29 -9.58
N GLY A 217 -5.37 -11.80 -10.28
CA GLY A 217 -4.99 -10.40 -10.26
C GLY A 217 -4.69 -9.88 -8.86
N TYR A 218 -5.18 -8.68 -8.53
CA TYR A 218 -4.90 -8.00 -7.26
C TYR A 218 -5.40 -8.75 -6.02
N LEU A 219 -6.37 -9.65 -6.18
CA LEU A 219 -6.92 -10.45 -5.07
C LEU A 219 -5.97 -11.59 -4.64
N SER A 220 -4.93 -11.88 -5.42
CA SER A 220 -3.95 -12.91 -5.11
C SER A 220 -2.78 -12.41 -4.25
N THR A 221 -2.72 -11.12 -3.94
CA THR A 221 -1.59 -10.56 -3.22
C THR A 221 -2.02 -9.51 -2.21
N GLU A 222 -1.12 -9.16 -1.29
CA GLU A 222 -1.42 -8.22 -0.22
C GLU A 222 -1.60 -6.80 -0.77
N GLN A 223 -2.56 -6.12 -0.17
CA GLN A 223 -2.84 -4.72 -0.46
C GLN A 223 -2.86 -3.95 0.84
N PHE A 224 -2.26 -2.76 0.82
CA PHE A 224 -2.25 -1.83 1.94
C PHE A 224 -2.84 -0.52 1.46
N PHE A 225 -3.66 0.08 2.31
CA PHE A 225 -4.16 1.43 2.07
C PHE A 225 -3.96 2.24 3.34
N ASN A 226 -3.50 3.48 3.20
CA ASN A 226 -3.59 4.47 4.27
C ASN A 226 -4.25 5.72 3.70
N CYS A 227 -5.01 6.41 4.55
CA CYS A 227 -5.63 7.68 4.20
C CYS A 227 -5.09 8.82 5.05
N ALA A 228 -4.94 9.99 4.44
CA ALA A 228 -4.59 11.25 5.09
C ALA A 228 -5.60 12.34 4.72
N ASP A 229 -5.96 13.20 5.66
CA ASP A 229 -6.79 14.37 5.40
C ASP A 229 -5.89 15.52 4.91
N VAL A 230 -6.19 16.07 3.73
CA VAL A 230 -5.42 17.13 3.04
C VAL A 230 -6.30 18.25 2.52
#